data_AF-A0A0X8GJE1-F1
#
_entry.id   AF-A0A0X8GJE1-F1
#
_cell.length_a   1.000
_cell.length_b   1.000
_cell.length_c   1.000
_cell.angle_alpha   90.00
_cell.angle_beta   90.00
_cell.angle_gamma   90.00
#
_symmetry.space_group_name_H-M   'P 1'
#
loop_
_entity.id
_entity.type
_entity.pdbx_description
1 polymer ?
#
loop_
_entity_poly.entity_id
_entity_poly.type
_entity_poly.pdbx_seq_one_letter_code
_entity_poly.pdbx_strand_id
1 'polypeptide(L)'
;MMPPTPLLASVQRILAQVAGLLGTHLELFGLELQDALQRFAVNFILGVLSVVLGGLCLALAAVLLLIIFWDSHRIAVALGLMLVYGGAAIGFAAYLRHRLKHAADLFPATCGELARDRKALLHAEDEA
;
A
#
# COMPACT_ATOMS: atom_id res chain seq x y z
N MET A 1 27.14 11.96 52.50
CA MET A 1 25.85 11.91 51.78
C MET A 1 25.97 12.90 50.62
N MET A 2 26.32 12.42 49.42
CA MET A 2 26.64 13.28 48.28
C MET A 2 25.36 13.54 47.49
N PRO A 3 24.94 14.80 47.25
CA PRO A 3 23.72 15.07 46.51
C PRO A 3 23.85 14.52 45.08
N PRO A 4 22.78 13.96 44.50
CA PRO A 4 22.80 13.53 43.10
C PRO A 4 23.18 14.71 42.21
N THR A 5 24.07 14.48 41.25
CA THR A 5 24.58 15.53 40.38
C THR A 5 23.41 16.15 39.59
N PRO A 6 23.26 17.49 39.59
CA PRO A 6 22.10 18.17 38.98
C PRO A 6 21.96 17.91 37.47
N LEU A 7 23.03 17.48 36.81
CA LEU A 7 23.04 17.10 35.40
C LEU A 7 22.25 15.81 35.13
N LEU A 8 22.35 14.79 35.99
CA LEU A 8 21.61 13.53 35.81
C LEU A 8 20.10 13.74 35.95
N ALA A 9 19.68 14.57 36.90
CA ALA A 9 18.27 14.94 37.08
C ALA A 9 17.71 15.70 35.87
N SER A 10 18.51 16.58 35.25
CA SER A 10 18.09 17.31 34.06
C SER A 10 17.96 16.39 32.83
N VAL A 11 18.87 15.43 32.67
CA VAL A 11 18.81 14.42 31.60
C VAL A 11 17.60 13.51 31.76
N GLN A 12 17.32 13.02 32.97
CA GLN A 12 16.11 12.22 33.24
C GLN A 12 14.81 12.98 32.94
N ARG A 13 14.77 14.28 33.26
CA ARG A 13 13.59 15.11 33.01
C ARG A 13 13.36 15.34 31.51
N ILE A 14 14.42 15.54 30.74
CA ILE A 14 14.36 15.66 29.27
C ILE A 14 13.90 14.34 28.65
N LEU A 15 14.44 13.20 29.11
CA LEU A 15 14.02 11.88 28.64
C LEU A 15 12.54 11.60 28.93
N ALA A 16 12.06 11.95 30.13
CA ALA A 16 10.65 11.81 30.47
C ALA A 16 9.73 12.69 29.61
N GLN A 17 10.17 13.91 29.27
CA GLN A 17 9.43 14.81 28.38
C GLN A 17 9.39 14.30 26.94
N VAL A 18 10.52 13.81 26.42
CA VAL A 18 10.62 13.22 25.08
C VAL A 18 9.78 11.93 25.00
N ALA A 19 9.86 11.05 25.99
CA ALA A 19 9.05 9.84 26.06
C ALA A 19 7.54 10.14 26.14
N GLY A 20 7.15 11.16 26.92
CA GLY A 20 5.77 11.63 26.98
C GLY A 20 5.28 12.19 25.64
N LEU A 21 6.12 12.97 24.94
CA LEU A 21 5.79 13.49 23.61
C LEU A 21 5.62 12.35 22.60
N LEU A 22 6.58 11.42 22.54
CA LEU A 22 6.53 10.27 21.63
C LEU A 22 5.28 9.42 21.87
N GLY A 23 4.91 9.16 23.12
CA GLY A 23 3.70 8.40 23.45
C GLY A 23 2.45 9.01 22.83
N THR A 24 2.26 10.32 22.99
CA THR A 24 1.08 11.03 22.43
C THR A 24 1.07 11.06 20.89
N HIS A 25 2.23 11.21 20.26
CA HIS A 25 2.32 11.21 18.79
C HIS A 25 2.15 9.81 18.20
N LEU A 26 2.64 8.75 18.86
CA LEU A 26 2.44 7.37 18.43
C LEU A 26 0.97 6.95 18.55
N GLU A 27 0.27 7.41 19.57
CA GLU A 27 -1.18 7.19 19.72
C GLU A 27 -1.96 7.86 18.58
N LEU A 28 -1.60 9.11 18.24
CA LEU A 28 -2.18 9.82 17.09
C LEU A 28 -1.83 9.14 15.76
N PHE A 29 -0.58 8.72 15.58
CA PHE A 29 -0.10 8.05 14.36
C PHE A 29 -0.78 6.69 14.16
N GLY A 30 -1.01 5.94 15.25
CA GLY A 30 -1.76 4.68 15.22
C GLY A 30 -3.21 4.89 14.78
N LEU A 31 -3.87 5.94 15.29
CA LEU A 31 -5.23 6.33 14.89
C LEU A 31 -5.29 6.77 13.41
N GLU A 32 -4.35 7.60 12.95
CA GLU A 32 -4.26 8.05 11.56
C GLU A 32 -3.97 6.89 10.60
N LEU A 33 -3.10 5.94 11.00
CA LEU A 33 -2.79 4.76 10.20
C LEU A 33 -4.01 3.85 10.08
N GLN A 34 -4.80 3.69 11.15
CA GLN A 34 -6.04 2.92 11.12
C GLN A 34 -7.08 3.57 10.20
N ASP A 35 -7.21 4.90 10.22
CA ASP A 35 -8.09 5.61 9.29
C ASP A 35 -7.60 5.49 7.83
N ALA A 36 -6.28 5.58 7.60
CA ALA A 36 -5.68 5.39 6.29
C ALA A 36 -5.89 3.96 5.75
N LEU A 37 -5.70 2.93 6.58
CA LEU A 37 -5.94 1.53 6.21
C LEU A 37 -7.42 1.28 5.93
N GLN A 38 -8.33 1.82 6.73
CA GLN A 38 -9.77 1.65 6.55
C GLN A 38 -10.22 2.27 5.23
N ARG A 39 -9.79 3.50 4.93
CA ARG A 39 -10.08 4.17 3.66
C ARG A 39 -9.48 3.42 2.47
N PHE A 40 -8.23 2.96 2.60
CA PHE A 40 -7.56 2.17 1.57
C PHE A 40 -8.27 0.84 1.33
N ALA A 41 -8.70 0.14 2.38
CA ALA A 41 -9.39 -1.14 2.28
C ALA A 41 -10.72 -1.02 1.54
N VAL A 42 -11.54 -0.01 1.89
CA VAL A 42 -12.81 0.26 1.20
C VAL A 42 -12.55 0.57 -0.28
N ASN A 43 -11.62 1.49 -0.55
CA ASN A 43 -11.31 1.89 -1.93
C ASN A 43 -10.70 0.74 -2.74
N PHE A 44 -9.93 -0.13 -2.09
CA PHE A 44 -9.38 -1.34 -2.68
C PHE A 44 -10.46 -2.36 -3.04
N ILE A 45 -11.42 -2.62 -2.14
CA ILE A 45 -12.56 -3.49 -2.41
C ILE A 45 -13.39 -2.95 -3.57
N LEU A 46 -13.72 -1.65 -3.56
CA LEU A 46 -14.43 -1.01 -4.66
C LEU A 46 -13.64 -1.10 -5.98
N GLY A 47 -12.33 -0.90 -5.93
CA GLY A 47 -11.44 -1.04 -7.09
C GLY A 47 -11.46 -2.46 -7.66
N VAL A 48 -11.29 -3.47 -6.81
CA VAL A 48 -11.37 -4.89 -7.20
C VAL A 48 -12.74 -5.22 -7.80
N LEU A 49 -13.82 -4.82 -7.12
CA LEU A 49 -15.18 -5.07 -7.60
C LEU A 49 -15.44 -4.41 -8.96
N SER A 50 -14.97 -3.18 -9.15
CA SER A 50 -15.09 -2.46 -10.41
C SER A 50 -14.31 -3.15 -11.54
N VAL A 51 -13.09 -3.62 -11.27
CA VAL A 51 -12.29 -4.38 -12.26
C VAL A 51 -12.97 -5.69 -12.63
N VAL A 52 -13.51 -6.42 -11.65
CA VAL A 52 -14.20 -7.69 -11.87
C VAL A 52 -15.48 -7.49 -12.69
N LEU A 53 -16.35 -6.56 -12.29
CA LEU A 53 -17.60 -6.26 -13.01
C LEU A 53 -17.33 -5.73 -14.42
N GLY A 54 -16.36 -4.81 -14.57
CA GLY A 54 -15.95 -4.29 -15.87
C GLY A 54 -15.39 -5.37 -16.78
N GLY A 55 -14.51 -6.23 -16.26
CA GLY A 55 -13.96 -7.37 -16.98
C GLY A 55 -15.04 -8.36 -17.43
N LEU A 56 -16.01 -8.67 -16.56
CA LEU A 56 -17.14 -9.53 -16.88
C LEU A 56 -18.03 -8.91 -17.97
N CYS A 57 -18.35 -7.62 -17.86
CA CYS A 57 -19.12 -6.90 -18.87
C CYS A 57 -18.44 -6.94 -20.24
N LEU A 58 -17.12 -6.69 -20.28
CA LEU A 58 -16.31 -6.79 -21.48
C LEU A 58 -16.30 -8.21 -22.07
N ALA A 59 -16.12 -9.24 -21.24
CA ALA A 59 -16.17 -10.63 -21.67
C ALA A 59 -17.54 -10.99 -22.28
N LEU A 60 -18.64 -10.58 -21.64
CA LEU A 60 -20.00 -10.77 -22.18
C LEU A 60 -20.20 -10.01 -23.49
N ALA A 61 -19.69 -8.77 -23.60
CA ALA A 61 -19.74 -8.00 -24.84
C ALA A 61 -18.94 -8.68 -25.97
N ALA A 62 -17.79 -9.29 -25.66
CA ALA A 62 -16.99 -10.05 -26.61
C ALA A 62 -17.75 -11.26 -27.15
N VAL A 63 -18.38 -12.03 -26.25
CA VAL A 63 -19.24 -13.16 -26.61
C VAL A 63 -20.42 -12.70 -27.46
N LEU A 64 -21.09 -11.61 -27.07
CA LEU A 64 -22.19 -11.03 -27.83
C LEU A 64 -21.77 -10.63 -29.24
N LEU A 65 -20.61 -9.98 -29.38
CA LEU A 65 -20.02 -9.64 -30.68
C LEU A 65 -19.76 -10.89 -31.53
N LEU A 66 -19.21 -11.94 -30.93
CA LEU A 66 -18.99 -13.20 -31.63
C LEU A 66 -20.29 -13.87 -32.07
N ILE A 67 -21.35 -13.80 -31.27
CA ILE A 67 -22.68 -14.33 -31.63
C ILE A 67 -23.30 -13.54 -32.78
N ILE A 68 -23.29 -12.20 -32.70
CA ILE A 68 -23.87 -11.32 -33.73
C ILE A 68 -23.16 -11.51 -35.07
N PHE A 69 -21.82 -11.54 -35.06
CA PHE A 69 -21.01 -11.62 -36.27
C PHE A 69 -20.57 -13.04 -36.62
N TRP A 70 -21.23 -14.04 -36.00
CA TRP A 70 -20.88 -15.44 -36.19
C TRP A 70 -20.91 -15.75 -37.68
N ASP A 71 -21.98 -15.56 -38.43
CA ASP A 71 -22.01 -16.22 -39.74
C ASP A 71 -21.05 -15.68 -40.82
N SER A 72 -20.71 -14.38 -40.81
CA SER A 72 -19.92 -13.78 -41.89
C SER A 72 -18.51 -13.33 -41.50
N HIS A 73 -18.24 -13.00 -40.23
CA HIS A 73 -17.01 -12.29 -39.85
C HIS A 73 -16.35 -12.80 -38.56
N ARG A 74 -16.58 -14.08 -38.15
CA ARG A 74 -16.03 -14.68 -36.90
C ARG A 74 -14.58 -14.34 -36.67
N ILE A 75 -13.76 -14.57 -37.70
CA ILE A 75 -12.30 -14.45 -37.60
C ILE A 75 -11.88 -12.99 -37.45
N ALA A 76 -12.51 -12.07 -38.19
CA ALA A 76 -12.21 -10.65 -38.10
C ALA A 76 -12.59 -10.07 -36.72
N VAL A 77 -13.75 -10.46 -36.19
CA VAL A 77 -14.21 -10.03 -34.86
C VAL A 77 -13.35 -10.65 -33.76
N ALA A 78 -12.97 -11.92 -33.87
CA ALA A 78 -12.06 -12.58 -32.94
C ALA A 78 -10.67 -11.92 -32.93
N LEU A 79 -10.11 -11.59 -34.10
CA LEU A 79 -8.84 -10.86 -34.21
C LEU A 79 -8.94 -9.45 -33.63
N GLY A 80 -10.04 -8.74 -33.90
CA GLY A 80 -10.29 -7.41 -33.33
C GLY A 80 -10.33 -7.46 -31.80
N LEU A 81 -11.08 -8.40 -31.23
CA LEU A 81 -11.15 -8.62 -29.78
C LEU A 81 -9.78 -9.00 -29.21
N MET A 82 -9.03 -9.87 -29.88
CA MET A 82 -7.67 -10.26 -29.46
C MET A 82 -6.74 -9.04 -29.39
N LEU A 83 -6.73 -8.19 -30.42
CA LEU A 83 -5.88 -7.01 -30.45
C LEU A 83 -6.29 -5.98 -29.39
N VAL A 84 -7.59 -5.77 -29.19
CA VAL A 84 -8.10 -4.83 -28.18
C VAL A 84 -7.78 -5.31 -26.77
N TYR A 85 -8.13 -6.55 -26.42
CA TYR A 85 -7.85 -7.09 -25.08
C TYR A 85 -6.36 -7.31 -24.83
N GLY A 86 -5.64 -7.82 -25.83
CA GLY A 86 -4.18 -8.01 -25.75
C GLY A 86 -3.44 -6.68 -25.61
N GLY A 87 -3.81 -5.68 -26.40
CA GLY A 87 -3.26 -4.32 -26.30
C GLY A 87 -3.55 -3.68 -24.94
N ALA A 88 -4.79 -3.79 -24.45
CA ALA A 88 -5.16 -3.32 -23.12
C ALA A 88 -4.35 -4.02 -22.01
N ALA A 89 -4.18 -5.34 -22.09
CA ALA A 89 -3.39 -6.11 -21.13
C ALA A 89 -1.92 -5.68 -21.10
N ILE A 90 -1.29 -5.49 -22.27
CA ILE A 90 0.09 -4.99 -22.37
C ILE A 90 0.18 -3.56 -21.81
N GLY A 91 -0.77 -2.68 -22.15
CA GLY A 91 -0.83 -1.31 -21.66
C GLY A 91 -0.95 -1.24 -20.14
N PHE A 92 -1.87 -2.00 -19.55
CA PHE A 92 -2.02 -2.09 -18.09
C PHE A 92 -0.78 -2.70 -17.41
N ALA A 93 -0.17 -3.73 -17.99
CA ALA A 93 1.06 -4.31 -17.46
C ALA A 93 2.23 -3.31 -17.48
N ALA A 94 2.38 -2.53 -18.56
CA ALA A 94 3.38 -1.48 -18.66
C ALA A 94 3.12 -0.35 -17.64
N TYR A 95 1.88 0.10 -17.52
CA TYR A 95 1.48 1.13 -16.56
C TYR A 95 1.68 0.67 -15.12
N LEU A 96 1.31 -0.58 -14.79
CA LEU A 96 1.51 -1.14 -13.46
C LEU A 96 3.00 -1.29 -13.13
N ARG A 97 3.82 -1.76 -14.08
CA ARG A 97 5.29 -1.81 -13.92
C ARG A 97 5.88 -0.42 -13.70
N HIS A 98 5.41 0.58 -14.43
CA HIS A 98 5.83 1.97 -14.23
C HIS A 98 5.45 2.46 -12.83
N ARG A 99 4.20 2.24 -12.40
CA ARG A 99 3.73 2.59 -11.05
C ARG A 99 4.54 1.90 -9.96
N LEU A 100 4.77 0.59 -10.05
CA LEU A 100 5.53 -0.16 -9.04
C LEU A 100 6.98 0.30 -8.93
N LYS A 101 7.63 0.64 -10.04
CA LYS A 101 8.99 1.21 -10.03
C LYS A 101 9.08 2.57 -9.33
N HIS A 102 8.01 3.36 -9.36
CA HIS A 102 7.95 4.67 -8.69
C HIS A 102 7.29 4.61 -7.29
N ALA A 103 6.59 3.52 -6.96
CA ALA A 103 5.94 3.32 -5.67
C ALA A 103 6.89 2.86 -4.56
N ALA A 104 8.11 2.43 -4.90
CA ALA A 104 9.16 2.11 -3.92
C ALA A 104 9.52 3.31 -3.00
N ASP A 105 9.17 4.54 -3.40
CA ASP A 105 9.35 5.76 -2.60
C ASP A 105 8.24 6.00 -1.55
N LEU A 106 7.16 5.21 -1.51
CA LEU A 106 6.05 5.43 -0.55
C LEU A 106 6.27 4.82 0.84
N PHE A 107 7.13 3.80 0.98
CA PHE A 107 7.40 3.09 2.25
C PHE A 107 8.82 3.21 2.87
N PRO A 108 9.73 4.13 2.45
CA PRO A 108 11.07 4.19 3.03
C PRO A 108 11.04 4.65 4.49
N ALA A 109 10.07 5.50 4.88
CA ALA A 109 9.89 5.92 6.26
C ALA A 109 9.46 4.75 7.17
N THR A 110 8.46 3.98 6.74
CA THR A 110 7.89 2.86 7.52
C THR A 110 8.88 1.71 7.71
N CYS A 111 9.65 1.34 6.67
CA CYS A 111 10.68 0.30 6.81
C CYS A 111 11.89 0.77 7.63
N GLY A 112 12.21 2.07 7.58
CA GLY A 112 13.29 2.66 8.38
C GLY A 112 12.97 2.70 9.87
N GLU A 113 11.71 3.00 10.22
CA GLU A 113 11.22 2.96 11.60
C GLU A 113 11.15 1.54 12.15
N LEU A 114 10.60 0.58 11.38
CA LEU A 114 10.53 -0.82 11.82
C LEU A 114 11.93 -1.45 12.05
N ALA A 115 12.92 -1.02 11.26
CA ALA A 115 14.30 -1.45 11.44
C ALA A 115 14.98 -0.81 12.68
N ARG A 116 14.57 0.40 13.08
CA ARG A 116 15.05 1.04 14.32
C ARG A 116 14.41 0.42 15.56
N ASP A 117 13.11 0.15 15.52
CA ASP A 117 12.41 -0.52 16.63
C ASP A 117 12.98 -1.91 16.89
N ARG A 118 13.28 -2.67 15.83
CA ARG A 118 13.94 -3.97 15.97
C ARG A 118 15.31 -3.86 16.65
N LYS A 119 16.10 -2.83 16.33
CA LYS A 119 17.43 -2.62 16.95
C LYS A 119 17.32 -2.19 18.41
N ALA A 120 16.34 -1.36 18.75
CA ALA A 120 16.10 -0.94 20.12
C ALA A 120 15.67 -2.11 21.01
N LEU A 121 14.82 -3.01 20.50
CA LEU A 121 14.42 -4.23 21.21
C LEU A 121 15.57 -5.20 21.43
N LEU A 122 16.41 -5.41 20.40
CA LEU A 122 17.59 -6.28 20.53
C LEU A 122 18.62 -5.73 21.53
N HIS A 123 18.82 -4.41 21.60
CA HIS A 123 19.73 -3.81 22.58
C HIS A 123 19.19 -3.81 24.02
N ALA A 124 17.87 -3.71 24.21
CA ALA A 124 17.28 -3.82 25.53
C ALA A 124 17.38 -5.25 26.11
N GLU A 125 17.43 -6.26 25.24
CA GLU A 125 17.63 -7.66 25.62
C GLU A 125 19.08 -7.98 26.00
N ASP A 126 20.07 -7.26 25.43
CA ASP A 126 21.51 -7.41 25.74
C ASP A 126 21.93 -6.70 27.05
N GLU A 127 21.17 -5.71 27.52
CA GLU A 127 21.45 -4.97 28.78
C GLU A 127 20.74 -5.54 30.03
N ALA A 128 19.96 -6.63 29.88
CA ALA A 128 19.23 -7.32 30.95
C ALA A 128 19.92 -8.63 31.39
#